data_AF-A0A6V7L682-F1
#
_entry.id   AF-A0A6V7L682-F1
#
_cell.length_a   1.000
_cell.length_b   1.000
_cell.length_c   1.000
_cell.angle_alpha   90.00
_cell.angle_beta   90.00
_cell.angle_gamma   90.00
#
_symmetry.space_group_name_H-M   'P 1'
#
loop_
_entity.id
_entity.type
_entity.pdbx_description
1 polymer ?
#
loop_
_entity_poly.entity_id
_entity_poly.type
_entity_poly.pdbx_seq_one_letter_code
_entity_poly.pdbx_strand_id
1 'polypeptide(L)' 'NTEMKIVQVTGPYSLGEGPHWDINEQLLYFVDINGQKIMCYNPATGKTTEAHI' A
#
# COMPACT_ATOMS: atom_id res chain seq x y z
N ASN A 1 -9.27 -6.25 -26.43
CA ASN A 1 -7.97 -6.50 -25.77
C ASN A 1 -7.73 -5.45 -24.71
N THR A 2 -7.84 -5.81 -23.44
CA THR A 2 -7.41 -4.95 -22.34
C THR A 2 -5.98 -5.34 -22.02
N GLU A 3 -5.03 -4.48 -22.34
CA GLU A 3 -3.62 -4.70 -22.03
C GLU A 3 -3.42 -4.60 -20.52
N MET A 4 -2.84 -5.64 -19.90
CA MET A 4 -2.47 -5.57 -18.49
C MET A 4 -1.28 -4.64 -18.33
N LYS A 5 -1.38 -3.71 -17.38
CA LYS A 5 -0.30 -2.77 -17.03
C LYS A 5 0.20 -3.08 -15.63
N ILE A 6 1.51 -3.23 -15.48
CA ILE A 6 2.18 -3.32 -14.20
C ILE A 6 2.73 -1.92 -13.89
N VAL A 7 2.30 -1.35 -12.77
CA VAL A 7 2.71 0.00 -12.33
C VAL A 7 3.12 -0.03 -10.87
N GLN A 8 4.21 0.67 -10.54
CA GLN A 8 4.57 0.92 -9.15
C GLN A 8 3.64 2.00 -8.59
N VAL A 9 2.90 1.69 -7.53
CA VAL A 9 1.91 2.61 -6.94
C VAL A 9 2.33 3.19 -5.60
N THR A 10 3.30 2.57 -4.92
CA THR A 10 3.78 2.97 -3.60
C THR A 10 5.18 2.40 -3.31
N GLY A 11 5.87 2.86 -2.26
CA GLY A 11 7.22 2.44 -1.88
C GLY A 11 8.35 3.27 -2.51
N PRO A 12 9.62 2.82 -2.39
CA PRO A 12 10.08 1.54 -1.84
C PRO A 12 9.96 1.43 -0.30
N TYR A 13 9.98 0.19 0.20
CA TYR A 13 9.95 -0.17 1.62
C TYR A 13 11.09 -1.13 1.95
N SER A 14 11.49 -1.23 3.22
CA SER A 14 12.55 -2.17 3.59
C SER A 14 12.06 -3.62 3.49
N LEU A 15 10.85 -3.91 3.99
CA LEU A 15 10.17 -5.20 3.79
C LEU A 15 8.65 -4.99 3.81
N GLY A 16 8.07 -4.74 2.63
CA GLY A 16 6.63 -4.59 2.44
C GLY A 16 5.92 -5.95 2.44
N GLU A 17 4.96 -6.16 3.35
CA GLU A 17 4.28 -7.44 3.54
C GLU A 17 2.81 -7.28 3.97
N GLY A 18 2.05 -8.38 3.92
CA GLY A 18 0.68 -8.45 4.45
C GLY A 18 -0.32 -7.49 3.78
N PRO A 19 -0.42 -7.44 2.43
CA PRO A 19 -1.39 -6.59 1.76
C PRO A 19 -2.83 -6.99 2.12
N HIS A 20 -3.62 -6.01 2.54
CA HIS A 20 -5.02 -6.15 2.90
C HIS A 20 -5.84 -5.03 2.28
N TRP A 21 -6.83 -5.39 1.47
CA TRP A 21 -7.73 -4.43 0.85
C TRP A 21 -8.98 -4.23 1.71
N ASP A 22 -9.18 -3.02 2.22
CA ASP A 22 -10.44 -2.61 2.83
C ASP A 22 -11.43 -2.23 1.72
N ILE A 23 -12.45 -3.06 1.52
CA ILE A 23 -13.49 -2.86 0.52
C ILE A 23 -14.40 -1.66 0.82
N ASN A 24 -14.61 -1.33 2.09
CA ASN A 24 -15.52 -0.26 2.48
C ASN A 24 -14.85 1.11 2.27
N GLU A 25 -13.57 1.22 2.65
CA GLU A 25 -12.81 2.47 2.52
C GLU A 25 -12.09 2.61 1.17
N GLN A 26 -11.97 1.53 0.40
CA GLN A 26 -11.17 1.46 -0.83
C GLN A 26 -9.70 1.82 -0.58
N LEU A 27 -9.14 1.24 0.48
CA LEU A 27 -7.76 1.48 0.92
C LEU A 27 -6.97 0.17 0.96
N LEU A 28 -5.70 0.24 0.58
CA LEU A 28 -4.75 -0.86 0.71
C LEU A 28 -3.89 -0.65 1.95
N TYR A 29 -4.08 -1.49 2.96
CA TYR A 29 -3.22 -1.57 4.14
C TYR A 29 -2.13 -2.63 3.93
N PHE A 30 -0.94 -2.38 4.47
CA PHE A 30 0.18 -3.33 4.51
C PHE A 30 1.19 -2.87 5.57
N VAL A 31 2.25 -3.63 5.81
CA VAL A 31 3.31 -3.26 6.76
C VAL A 31 4.64 -3.06 6.05
N ASP A 32 5.46 -2.12 6.55
CA ASP A 32 6.90 -2.16 6.36
C ASP A 32 7.52 -2.74 7.64
N ILE A 33 7.82 -4.05 7.62
CA ILE A 33 8.18 -4.82 8.82
C ILE A 33 9.43 -4.25 9.48
N ASN A 34 10.50 -4.08 8.70
CA ASN A 34 11.76 -3.56 9.21
C ASN A 34 11.67 -2.06 9.51
N GLY A 35 10.76 -1.34 8.86
CA GLY A 35 10.47 0.07 9.14
C GLY A 35 9.61 0.31 10.38
N GLN A 36 9.03 -0.75 10.98
CA GLN A 36 8.10 -0.68 12.11
C GLN A 36 6.90 0.24 11.81
N LYS A 37 6.32 0.10 10.62
CA LYS A 37 5.21 0.96 10.16
C LYS A 37 4.04 0.15 9.63
N ILE A 38 2.84 0.64 9.92
CA ILE A 38 1.62 0.33 9.17
C ILE A 38 1.53 1.35 8.05
N MET A 39 1.29 0.87 6.83
CA MET A 39 1.13 1.66 5.63
C MET A 39 -0.33 1.62 5.17
N CYS A 40 -0.84 2.74 4.66
CA CYS A 40 -2.17 2.85 4.08
C CYS A 40 -2.10 3.62 2.75
N TYR A 41 -2.27 2.92 1.64
CA TYR A 41 -2.30 3.48 0.29
C TYR A 41 -3.74 3.73 -0.17
N ASN A 42 -4.00 4.96 -0.63
CA ASN A 42 -5.26 5.36 -1.24
C ASN A 42 -5.09 5.46 -2.77
N PRO A 43 -5.68 4.53 -3.56
CA PRO A 43 -5.56 4.56 -5.02
C PRO A 43 -6.26 5.74 -5.69
N ALA A 44 -7.32 6.29 -5.07
CA ALA A 44 -8.03 7.44 -5.62
C ALA A 44 -7.18 8.71 -5.62
N THR A 45 -6.25 8.85 -4.66
CA THR A 45 -5.36 10.02 -4.55
C THR A 45 -3.91 9.72 -4.90
N GLY A 46 -3.53 8.44 -5.05
CA GLY A 46 -2.15 8.01 -5.22
C GLY A 46 -1.25 8.29 -4.00
N LYS A 47 -1.85 8.47 -2.81
CA LYS A 47 -1.11 8.85 -1.59
C LYS A 47 -0.98 7.67 -0.66
N THR A 48 0.16 7.56 0.01
CA THR A 48 0.38 6.61 1.09
C THR A 48 0.58 7.38 2.39
N THR A 49 -0.07 6.92 3.45
CA THR A 49 0.13 7.42 4.82
C THR A 49 0.70 6.29 5.68
N GLU A 50 1.32 6.66 6.80
CA GLU A 50 2.01 5.71 7.68
C GLU A 50 1.74 6.01 9.15
N ALA A 51 1.78 4.97 9.97
CA ALA A 51 1.79 5.05 11.43
C ALA A 51 2.91 4.16 11.97
N HIS A 52 3.72 4.68 12.89
CA HIS A 52 4.77 3.92 13.56
C HIS A 52 4.18 3.01 14.64
N ILE A 53 4.71 1.80 14.77
CA ILE A 53 4.36 0.81 15.80
C ILE A 53 5.45 0.80 16.87
#